data_AF-A0A3B6PK45-F1
#
_entry.id   AF-A0A3B6PK45-F1
#
_cell.length_a   1.000
_cell.length_b   1.000
_cell.length_c   1.000
_cell.angle_alpha   90.00
_cell.angle_beta   90.00
_cell.angle_gamma   90.00
#
_symmetry.space_group_name_H-M   'P 1'
#
loop_
_entity.id
_entity.type
_entity.pdbx_description
1 polymer ?
#
loop_
_entity_poly.entity_id
_entity_poly.type
_entity_poly.pdbx_seq_one_letter_code
_entity_poly.pdbx_strand_id
1 'polypeptide(L)'
;MLLHVLSCVVIATSGTIGYYSVSGWRRADFSESSFLSVSRGIIAGVLLSTGLTNLLPRGIKDLEPWAELPIGGMAVLLGCGLVMALPQRYFLRVSVTDEAQNGLDGPAAVLRRLEDIHAIRAKVEKLIPVIGAHSVLFGFCIGVSTDPYAVWPLTITLSLFNLYEGMFLGNDMIQIAQQDRPIIGGLPELIQIKFRLGSVSTIYLFYALTMPLSVALVSSIHNDLSPRNNMLQGVLTCVTSGMLTYLGLVGANVERNWQTIVSAFIAAGLMTVLAW
;
A
#
# COMPACT_ATOMS: atom_id res chain seq x y z
N MET A 1 -10.74 7.38 19.44
CA MET A 1 -9.34 7.74 19.78
C MET A 1 -8.47 6.53 20.10
N LEU A 2 -8.63 5.81 21.22
CA LEU A 2 -7.71 4.70 21.57
C LEU A 2 -7.66 3.61 20.48
N LEU A 3 -8.81 3.20 19.95
CA LEU A 3 -8.89 2.21 18.87
C LEU A 3 -8.21 2.68 17.57
N HIS A 4 -8.35 3.97 17.23
CA HIS A 4 -7.70 4.55 16.05
C HIS A 4 -6.19 4.57 16.21
N VAL A 5 -5.68 4.95 17.39
CA VAL A 5 -4.25 4.94 17.69
C VAL A 5 -3.69 3.51 17.65
N LEU A 6 -4.39 2.55 18.26
CA LEU A 6 -4.00 1.15 18.20
C LEU A 6 -3.95 0.65 16.74
N SER A 7 -4.96 1.00 15.94
CA SER A 7 -5.03 0.65 14.52
C SER A 7 -3.85 1.24 13.75
N CYS A 8 -3.48 2.50 14.02
CA CYS A 8 -2.30 3.11 13.42
C CYS A 8 -1.02 2.35 13.76
N VAL A 9 -0.84 1.94 15.02
CA VAL A 9 0.35 1.17 15.43
C VAL A 9 0.38 -0.20 14.75
N VAL A 10 -0.75 -0.90 14.70
CA VAL A 10 -0.85 -2.23 14.06
C VAL A 10 -0.58 -2.12 12.56
N ILE A 11 -1.17 -1.15 11.87
CA ILE A 11 -0.94 -0.93 10.44
C ILE A 11 0.53 -0.59 10.21
N ALA A 12 1.12 0.38 10.93
CA ALA A 12 2.51 0.77 10.74
C ALA A 12 3.51 -0.37 11.00
N THR A 13 3.27 -1.19 12.04
CA THR A 13 4.13 -2.34 12.36
C THR A 13 4.00 -3.48 11.35
N SER A 14 2.83 -3.69 10.75
CA SER A 14 2.67 -4.72 9.70
C SER A 14 3.58 -4.48 8.49
N GLY A 15 3.75 -3.23 8.05
CA GLY A 15 4.64 -2.91 6.92
C GLY A 15 6.12 -3.12 7.22
N THR A 16 6.57 -2.83 8.45
CA THR A 16 7.96 -3.13 8.85
C THR A 16 8.20 -4.62 8.94
N ILE A 17 7.26 -5.38 9.50
CA ILE A 17 7.30 -6.85 9.51
C ILE A 17 7.40 -7.38 8.08
N GLY A 18 6.60 -6.85 7.16
CA GLY A 18 6.61 -7.21 5.75
C GLY A 18 7.99 -6.98 5.12
N TYR A 19 8.55 -5.79 5.30
CA TYR A 19 9.89 -5.46 4.82
C TYR A 19 10.95 -6.43 5.33
N TYR A 20 10.98 -6.68 6.65
CA TYR A 20 12.00 -7.55 7.23
C TYR A 20 11.83 -9.02 6.85
N SER A 21 10.59 -9.50 6.72
CA SER A 21 10.27 -10.90 6.40
C SER A 21 10.92 -11.38 5.10
N VAL A 22 11.01 -10.51 4.10
CA VAL A 22 11.66 -10.81 2.82
C VAL A 22 13.13 -10.41 2.86
N SER A 23 13.47 -9.25 3.44
CA SER A 23 14.84 -8.68 3.40
C SER A 23 15.95 -9.56 4.00
N GLY A 24 15.61 -10.53 4.86
CA GLY A 24 16.56 -11.49 5.45
C GLY A 24 16.96 -12.65 4.51
N TRP A 25 16.21 -12.85 3.42
CA TRP A 25 16.38 -14.01 2.53
C TRP A 25 17.36 -13.69 1.41
N ARG A 26 18.66 -13.82 1.68
CA ARG A 26 19.78 -13.46 0.78
C ARG A 26 19.85 -14.18 -0.58
N ARG A 27 18.97 -15.16 -0.89
CA ARG A 27 19.05 -15.99 -2.11
C ARG A 27 17.71 -16.25 -2.81
N ALA A 28 16.60 -15.71 -2.31
CA ALA A 28 15.30 -15.95 -2.91
C ALA A 28 14.93 -14.76 -3.80
N ASP A 29 14.89 -14.98 -5.12
CA ASP A 29 14.25 -14.05 -6.03
C ASP A 29 12.74 -14.29 -5.98
N PHE A 30 12.02 -13.42 -5.27
CA PHE A 30 10.56 -13.56 -5.15
C PHE A 30 9.81 -12.98 -6.35
N SER A 31 10.50 -12.27 -7.25
CA SER A 31 9.93 -11.53 -8.38
C SER A 31 8.96 -12.36 -9.23
N GLU A 32 9.31 -13.64 -9.47
CA GLU A 32 8.51 -14.58 -10.28
C GLU A 32 7.79 -15.67 -9.47
N SER A 33 7.78 -15.57 -8.14
CA SER A 33 7.21 -16.61 -7.30
C SER A 33 5.67 -16.60 -7.34
N SER A 34 5.06 -17.79 -7.44
CA SER A 34 3.61 -17.98 -7.23
C SER A 34 3.10 -17.34 -5.94
N PHE A 35 3.98 -17.19 -4.95
CA PHE A 35 3.70 -16.53 -3.68
C PHE A 35 3.37 -15.02 -3.83
N LEU A 36 4.09 -14.27 -4.67
CA LEU A 36 3.76 -12.86 -4.92
C LEU A 36 2.45 -12.70 -5.69
N SER A 37 2.18 -13.58 -6.66
CA SER A 37 0.89 -13.61 -7.36
C SER A 37 -0.27 -13.90 -6.42
N VAL A 38 -0.13 -14.91 -5.55
CA VAL A 38 -1.17 -15.28 -4.56
C VAL A 38 -1.40 -14.16 -3.56
N SER A 39 -0.35 -13.57 -2.99
CA SER A 39 -0.46 -12.48 -2.02
C SER A 39 -1.12 -11.23 -2.60
N ARG A 40 -0.77 -10.83 -3.84
CA ARG A 40 -1.46 -9.76 -4.60
C ARG A 40 -2.96 -10.00 -4.65
N GLY A 41 -3.36 -11.19 -5.05
CA GLY A 41 -4.77 -11.56 -5.14
C GLY A 41 -5.45 -11.49 -3.78
N ILE A 42 -4.84 -12.02 -2.71
CA ILE A 42 -5.40 -11.94 -1.35
C ILE A 42 -5.74 -10.50 -0.96
N ILE A 43 -4.80 -9.58 -1.18
CA ILE A 43 -4.97 -8.18 -0.78
C ILE A 43 -6.02 -7.50 -1.64
N ALA A 44 -6.03 -7.76 -2.95
CA ALA A 44 -7.04 -7.23 -3.85
C ALA A 44 -8.45 -7.70 -3.42
N GLY A 45 -8.59 -8.98 -3.08
CA GLY A 45 -9.84 -9.55 -2.57
C GLY A 45 -10.30 -8.91 -1.27
N VAL A 46 -9.39 -8.75 -0.30
CA VAL A 46 -9.67 -8.14 1.00
C VAL A 46 -10.05 -6.66 0.87
N LEU A 47 -9.33 -5.89 0.03
CA LEU A 47 -9.67 -4.50 -0.27
C LEU A 47 -11.04 -4.34 -0.92
N LEU A 48 -11.32 -5.15 -1.95
CA LEU A 48 -12.60 -5.13 -2.65
C LEU A 48 -13.76 -5.50 -1.73
N SER A 49 -13.60 -6.54 -0.91
CA SER A 49 -14.62 -6.92 0.07
C SER A 49 -14.84 -5.82 1.10
N THR A 50 -13.80 -5.32 1.76
CA THR A 50 -13.95 -4.28 2.76
C THR A 50 -14.58 -3.00 2.19
N GLY A 51 -14.19 -2.60 0.99
CA GLY A 51 -14.80 -1.46 0.29
C GLY A 51 -16.27 -1.69 -0.05
N LEU A 52 -16.59 -2.77 -0.77
CA LEU A 52 -17.90 -2.96 -1.39
C LEU A 52 -18.94 -3.61 -0.48
N THR A 53 -18.53 -4.52 0.40
CA THR A 53 -19.47 -5.31 1.22
C THR A 53 -19.62 -4.77 2.63
N ASN A 54 -18.65 -4.00 3.13
CA ASN A 54 -18.69 -3.46 4.48
C ASN A 54 -18.91 -1.94 4.48
N LEU A 55 -18.02 -1.17 3.86
CA LEU A 55 -18.09 0.30 3.92
C LEU A 55 -19.20 0.88 3.06
N LEU A 56 -19.38 0.41 1.83
CA LEU A 56 -20.38 0.97 0.92
C LEU A 56 -21.81 0.89 1.50
N PRO A 57 -22.29 -0.27 2.00
CA PRO A 57 -23.64 -0.34 2.56
C PRO A 57 -23.81 0.54 3.81
N ARG A 58 -22.78 0.63 4.66
CA ARG A 58 -22.78 1.51 5.84
C ARG A 58 -22.86 2.98 5.43
N GLY A 59 -22.04 3.39 4.49
CA GLY A 59 -22.02 4.77 3.98
C GLY A 59 -23.36 5.17 3.36
N ILE A 60 -24.00 4.28 2.60
CA ILE A 60 -25.35 4.53 2.04
C ILE A 60 -26.39 4.64 3.14
N LYS A 61 -26.34 3.78 4.16
CA LYS A 61 -27.25 3.85 5.30
C LYS A 61 -27.12 5.17 6.07
N ASP A 62 -25.88 5.64 6.26
CA ASP A 62 -25.62 6.90 6.95
C ASP A 62 -26.05 8.13 6.12
N LEU A 63 -26.30 7.98 4.81
CA LEU A 63 -26.83 9.06 3.96
C LEU A 63 -28.34 9.32 4.16
N GLU A 64 -29.09 8.49 4.89
CA GLU A 64 -30.54 8.70 5.06
C GLU A 64 -30.89 10.10 5.63
N PRO A 65 -31.90 10.79 5.05
CA PRO A 65 -32.86 10.31 4.03
C PRO A 65 -32.38 10.46 2.57
N TRP A 66 -31.18 10.97 2.32
CA TRP A 66 -30.64 11.27 0.98
C TRP A 66 -30.10 10.03 0.23
N ALA A 67 -30.31 8.82 0.79
CA ALA A 67 -29.83 7.57 0.23
C ALA A 67 -30.43 7.26 -1.16
N GLU A 68 -31.61 7.82 -1.49
CA GLU A 68 -32.26 7.67 -2.80
C GLU A 68 -31.56 8.44 -3.93
N LEU A 69 -30.74 9.45 -3.58
CA LEU A 69 -29.96 10.21 -4.55
C LEU A 69 -28.63 9.48 -4.84
N PRO A 70 -28.04 9.66 -6.04
CA PRO A 70 -26.80 9.00 -6.42
C PRO A 70 -25.55 9.53 -5.69
N ILE A 71 -25.70 10.18 -4.52
CA ILE A 71 -24.62 10.79 -3.74
C ILE A 71 -23.59 9.74 -3.33
N GLY A 72 -24.04 8.57 -2.87
CA GLY A 72 -23.14 7.47 -2.51
C GLY A 72 -22.28 7.01 -3.69
N GLY A 73 -22.89 6.85 -4.88
CA GLY A 73 -22.17 6.50 -6.11
C GLY A 73 -21.18 7.57 -6.55
N MET A 74 -21.56 8.85 -6.49
CA MET A 74 -20.67 9.97 -6.78
C MET A 74 -19.49 10.04 -5.80
N ALA A 75 -19.73 9.78 -4.51
CA ALA A 75 -18.70 9.71 -3.49
C ALA A 75 -17.71 8.55 -3.73
N VAL A 76 -18.20 7.38 -4.14
CA VAL A 76 -17.34 6.26 -4.57
C VAL A 76 -16.45 6.67 -5.75
N LEU A 77 -17.02 7.32 -6.78
CA LEU A 77 -16.25 7.81 -7.93
C LEU A 77 -15.20 8.85 -7.53
N LEU A 78 -15.54 9.76 -6.60
CA LEU A 78 -14.60 10.71 -6.02
C LEU A 78 -13.44 9.97 -5.33
N GLY A 79 -13.74 8.96 -4.52
CA GLY A 79 -12.72 8.13 -3.85
C GLY A 79 -11.78 7.44 -4.84
N CYS A 80 -12.32 6.84 -5.90
CA CYS A 80 -11.52 6.27 -6.99
C CYS A 80 -10.62 7.33 -7.64
N GLY A 81 -11.18 8.50 -7.96
CA GLY A 81 -10.46 9.62 -8.58
C GLY A 81 -9.32 10.17 -7.71
N LEU A 82 -9.54 10.28 -6.40
CA LEU A 82 -8.52 10.72 -5.44
C LEU A 82 -7.31 9.77 -5.42
N VAL A 83 -7.54 8.46 -5.39
CA VAL A 83 -6.44 7.48 -5.42
C VAL A 83 -5.76 7.44 -6.78
N MET A 84 -6.52 7.59 -7.86
CA MET A 84 -5.97 7.64 -9.23
C MET A 84 -5.06 8.85 -9.48
N ALA A 85 -5.35 9.99 -8.84
CA ALA A 85 -4.54 11.20 -8.95
C ALA A 85 -3.21 11.10 -8.17
N LEU A 86 -3.09 10.16 -7.24
CA LEU A 86 -1.89 9.97 -6.44
C LEU A 86 -0.87 9.09 -7.17
N PRO A 87 0.44 9.31 -6.96
CA PRO A 87 1.47 8.49 -7.58
C PRO A 87 1.31 7.03 -7.11
N GLN A 88 1.14 6.11 -8.06
CA GLN A 88 1.01 4.68 -7.78
C GLN A 88 2.32 3.96 -8.07
N ARG A 89 2.72 3.09 -7.13
CA ARG A 89 3.92 2.24 -7.21
C ARG A 89 3.99 1.44 -8.51
N TYR A 90 2.84 1.00 -9.01
CA TYR A 90 2.75 0.15 -10.20
C TYR A 90 3.25 0.82 -11.48
N PHE A 91 3.27 2.15 -11.55
CA PHE A 91 3.85 2.88 -12.69
C PHE A 91 5.38 3.07 -12.60
N LEU A 92 6.03 2.57 -11.54
CA LEU A 92 7.48 2.71 -11.34
C LEU A 92 8.31 1.50 -11.84
N ARG A 93 7.72 0.56 -12.59
CA ARG A 93 8.48 -0.49 -13.29
C ARG A 93 9.37 0.15 -14.36
N VAL A 94 10.61 0.49 -13.99
CA VAL A 94 11.69 0.64 -14.97
C VAL A 94 12.08 -0.76 -15.41
N SER A 95 11.84 -1.04 -16.68
CA SER A 95 12.31 -2.23 -17.39
C SER A 95 13.84 -2.28 -17.27
N VAL A 96 14.36 -3.16 -16.43
CA VAL A 96 15.78 -3.55 -16.53
C VAL A 96 15.81 -4.54 -17.68
N THR A 97 16.33 -4.12 -18.83
CA THR A 97 16.47 -4.99 -19.99
C THR A 97 17.54 -6.04 -19.68
N ASP A 98 17.10 -7.30 -19.56
CA ASP A 98 17.93 -8.50 -19.30
C ASP A 98 18.85 -8.90 -20.47
N GLU A 99 18.89 -8.13 -21.55
CA GLU A 99 19.79 -8.41 -22.65
C GLU A 99 21.23 -8.00 -22.30
N ALA A 100 22.12 -9.00 -22.33
CA ALA A 100 23.58 -8.93 -22.27
C ALA A 100 24.26 -9.14 -20.90
N GLN A 101 23.88 -10.21 -20.18
CA GLN A 101 24.79 -10.86 -19.21
C GLN A 101 26.03 -11.51 -19.85
N ASN A 102 26.01 -11.76 -21.16
CA ASN A 102 27.12 -12.39 -21.86
C ASN A 102 27.94 -11.34 -22.65
N GLY A 103 29.04 -10.84 -22.06
CA GLY A 103 30.16 -10.33 -22.87
C GLY A 103 30.75 -8.94 -22.55
N LEU A 104 30.46 -8.31 -21.41
CA LEU A 104 31.04 -6.99 -21.09
C LEU A 104 32.07 -7.08 -19.95
N ASP A 105 33.35 -7.23 -20.31
CA ASP A 105 34.48 -7.00 -19.40
C ASP A 105 35.05 -5.59 -19.63
N GLY A 106 35.26 -4.80 -18.57
CA GLY A 106 35.96 -3.51 -18.62
C GLY A 106 35.14 -2.26 -18.21
N PRO A 107 35.55 -1.03 -18.62
CA PRO A 107 34.94 0.24 -18.19
C PRO A 107 33.46 0.37 -18.53
N ALA A 108 33.01 -0.30 -19.60
CA ALA A 108 31.60 -0.34 -20.00
C ALA A 108 30.71 -1.05 -18.96
N ALA A 109 31.23 -2.08 -18.28
CA ALA A 109 30.53 -2.74 -17.18
C ALA A 109 30.42 -1.84 -15.94
N VAL A 110 31.42 -0.98 -15.70
CA VAL A 110 31.40 0.00 -14.60
C VAL A 110 30.39 1.12 -14.87
N LEU A 111 30.36 1.66 -16.09
CA LEU A 111 29.39 2.69 -16.49
C LEU A 111 27.94 2.19 -16.41
N ARG A 112 27.67 0.97 -16.88
CA ARG A 112 26.33 0.37 -16.79
C ARG A 112 25.89 0.12 -15.35
N ARG A 113 26.80 -0.30 -14.45
CA ARG A 113 26.51 -0.40 -13.01
C ARG A 113 26.20 0.95 -12.36
N LEU A 114 26.90 2.02 -12.76
CA LEU A 114 26.59 3.37 -12.26
C LEU A 114 25.23 3.85 -12.75
N GLU A 115 24.86 3.53 -13.99
CA GLU A 115 23.53 3.78 -14.55
C GLU A 115 22.45 3.01 -13.79
N ASP A 116 22.66 1.74 -13.49
CA ASP A 116 21.76 0.90 -12.67
C ASP A 116 21.57 1.51 -11.26
N ILE A 117 22.65 1.93 -10.59
CA ILE A 117 22.60 2.56 -9.26
C ILE A 117 21.80 3.86 -9.31
N HIS A 118 22.01 4.70 -10.33
CA HIS A 118 21.23 5.92 -10.52
C HIS A 118 19.75 5.63 -10.80
N ALA A 119 19.44 4.63 -11.61
CA ALA A 119 18.08 4.21 -11.90
C ALA A 119 17.38 3.67 -10.64
N ILE A 120 18.08 2.88 -9.84
CA ILE A 120 17.61 2.36 -8.55
C ILE A 120 17.36 3.50 -7.56
N ARG A 121 18.30 4.43 -7.42
CA ARG A 121 18.15 5.59 -6.55
C ARG A 121 16.92 6.41 -6.95
N ALA A 122 16.74 6.64 -8.24
CA ALA A 122 15.56 7.33 -8.76
C ALA A 122 14.26 6.55 -8.49
N LYS A 123 14.27 5.21 -8.50
CA LYS A 123 13.11 4.40 -8.08
C LYS A 123 12.77 4.64 -6.61
N VAL A 124 13.75 4.59 -5.71
CA VAL A 124 13.54 4.78 -4.27
C VAL A 124 13.08 6.21 -3.96
N GLU A 125 13.64 7.22 -4.62
CA GLU A 125 13.20 8.61 -4.48
C GLU A 125 11.74 8.79 -4.92
N LYS A 126 11.32 8.13 -6.01
CA LYS A 126 9.92 8.14 -6.48
C LYS A 126 8.98 7.32 -5.60
N LEU A 127 9.49 6.39 -4.82
CA LEU A 127 8.71 5.50 -3.95
C LEU A 127 8.30 6.18 -2.63
N ILE A 128 9.14 7.06 -2.10
CA ILE A 128 8.86 7.85 -0.89
C ILE A 128 7.52 8.61 -0.97
N PRO A 129 7.22 9.40 -2.03
CA PRO A 129 5.93 10.09 -2.12
C PRO A 129 4.74 9.14 -2.27
N VAL A 130 4.92 7.93 -2.85
CA VAL A 130 3.85 6.93 -2.92
C VAL A 130 3.51 6.41 -1.52
N ILE A 131 4.53 6.11 -0.73
CA ILE A 131 4.40 5.67 0.67
C ILE A 131 3.72 6.75 1.51
N GLY A 132 4.15 8.01 1.37
CA GLY A 132 3.55 9.14 2.05
C GLY A 132 2.09 9.36 1.64
N ALA A 133 1.75 9.14 0.37
CA ALA A 133 0.38 9.21 -0.11
C ALA A 133 -0.50 8.09 0.49
N HIS A 134 -0.06 6.83 0.46
CA HIS A 134 -0.81 5.70 1.03
C HIS A 134 -1.02 5.84 2.54
N SER A 135 -0.02 6.31 3.29
CA SER A 135 -0.16 6.50 4.74
C SER A 135 -1.20 7.57 5.11
N VAL A 136 -1.29 8.65 4.34
CA VAL A 136 -2.36 9.66 4.50
C VAL A 136 -3.72 9.06 4.14
N LEU A 137 -3.82 8.28 3.07
CA LEU A 137 -5.04 7.59 2.66
C LEU A 137 -5.52 6.59 3.72
N PHE A 138 -4.62 5.83 4.34
CA PHE A 138 -4.98 4.87 5.40
C PHE A 138 -5.43 5.58 6.67
N GLY A 139 -4.75 6.68 7.03
CA GLY A 139 -5.20 7.54 8.12
C GLY A 139 -6.58 8.11 7.85
N PHE A 140 -6.87 8.48 6.59
CA PHE A 140 -8.20 8.90 6.17
C PHE A 140 -9.23 7.77 6.35
N CYS A 141 -8.97 6.57 5.83
CA CYS A 141 -9.88 5.41 5.96
C CYS A 141 -10.25 5.13 7.42
N ILE A 142 -9.25 5.12 8.32
CA ILE A 142 -9.44 4.84 9.75
C ILE A 142 -10.12 6.01 10.45
N GLY A 143 -9.78 7.25 10.10
CA GLY A 143 -10.31 8.46 10.72
C GLY A 143 -11.75 8.77 10.36
N VAL A 144 -12.26 8.27 9.23
CA VAL A 144 -13.67 8.42 8.84
C VAL A 144 -14.59 7.64 9.77
N SER A 145 -14.20 6.43 10.20
CA SER A 145 -15.11 5.58 10.97
C SER A 145 -15.05 5.84 12.47
N THR A 146 -16.18 6.19 13.09
CA THR A 146 -16.32 6.28 14.55
C THR A 146 -16.78 4.97 15.19
N ASP A 147 -17.37 4.07 14.40
CA ASP A 147 -17.85 2.76 14.85
C ASP A 147 -16.71 1.71 14.92
N PRO A 148 -16.46 1.09 16.08
CA PRO A 148 -15.51 -0.01 16.22
C PRO A 148 -15.71 -1.15 15.21
N TYR A 149 -16.96 -1.50 14.88
CA TYR A 149 -17.25 -2.60 13.97
C TYR A 149 -16.86 -2.32 12.51
N ALA A 150 -16.68 -1.05 12.13
CA ALA A 150 -16.12 -0.67 10.84
C ALA A 150 -14.59 -0.45 10.92
N VAL A 151 -14.07 0.02 12.06
CA VAL A 151 -12.61 0.21 12.25
C VAL A 151 -11.86 -1.12 12.24
N TRP A 152 -12.38 -2.19 12.87
CA TRP A 152 -11.66 -3.47 12.93
C TRP A 152 -11.38 -4.10 11.55
N PRO A 153 -12.37 -4.27 10.66
CA PRO A 153 -12.14 -4.81 9.33
C PRO A 153 -11.22 -3.93 8.48
N LEU A 154 -11.31 -2.59 8.64
CA LEU A 154 -10.40 -1.64 8.03
C LEU A 154 -8.96 -1.86 8.50
N THR A 155 -8.74 -1.99 9.80
CA THR A 155 -7.40 -2.22 10.36
C THR A 155 -6.78 -3.51 9.85
N ILE A 156 -7.55 -4.60 9.78
CA ILE A 156 -7.08 -5.88 9.21
C ILE A 156 -6.71 -5.70 7.73
N THR A 157 -7.61 -5.10 6.94
CA THR A 157 -7.42 -4.85 5.50
C THR A 157 -6.16 -4.04 5.21
N LEU A 158 -6.02 -2.91 5.89
CA LEU A 158 -4.90 -1.99 5.70
C LEU A 158 -3.58 -2.56 6.23
N SER A 159 -3.63 -3.41 7.27
CA SER A 159 -2.45 -4.12 7.76
C SER A 159 -1.98 -5.18 6.76
N LEU A 160 -2.90 -5.94 6.15
CA LEU A 160 -2.53 -6.90 5.10
C LEU A 160 -1.96 -6.20 3.87
N PHE A 161 -2.54 -5.07 3.48
CA PHE A 161 -2.00 -4.25 2.40
C PHE A 161 -0.59 -3.75 2.74
N ASN A 162 -0.42 -3.15 3.92
CA ASN A 162 0.87 -2.56 4.31
C ASN A 162 1.95 -3.64 4.51
N LEU A 163 1.58 -4.81 5.06
CA LEU A 163 2.45 -6.00 5.14
C LEU A 163 3.00 -6.37 3.77
N TYR A 164 2.12 -6.55 2.79
CA TYR A 164 2.54 -6.87 1.42
C TYR A 164 3.35 -5.76 0.77
N GLU A 165 2.92 -4.52 0.95
CA GLU A 165 3.61 -3.36 0.44
C GLU A 165 5.04 -3.31 0.99
N GLY A 166 5.24 -3.68 2.26
CA GLY A 166 6.54 -3.88 2.90
C GLY A 166 7.34 -5.04 2.31
N MET A 167 6.73 -6.22 2.11
CA MET A 167 7.38 -7.39 1.51
C MET A 167 7.93 -7.08 0.11
N PHE A 168 7.17 -6.34 -0.70
CA PHE A 168 7.58 -5.92 -2.03
C PHE A 168 8.81 -4.99 -1.98
N LEU A 169 8.82 -4.02 -1.05
CA LEU A 169 9.99 -3.18 -0.82
C LEU A 169 11.22 -3.97 -0.36
N GLY A 170 11.00 -4.96 0.50
CA GLY A 170 12.06 -5.86 0.96
C GLY A 170 12.69 -6.62 -0.20
N ASN A 171 11.87 -7.10 -1.13
CA ASN A 171 12.32 -7.78 -2.36
C ASN A 171 13.13 -6.84 -3.26
N ASP A 172 12.60 -5.66 -3.58
CA ASP A 172 13.30 -4.66 -4.42
C ASP A 172 14.68 -4.32 -3.81
N MET A 173 14.76 -4.22 -2.49
CA MET A 173 16.01 -3.91 -1.80
C MET A 173 17.01 -5.08 -1.78
N ILE A 174 16.54 -6.33 -1.80
CA ILE A 174 17.43 -7.50 -2.00
C ILE A 174 18.02 -7.50 -3.40
N GLN A 175 17.22 -7.21 -4.43
CA GLN A 175 17.72 -7.15 -5.81
C GLN A 175 18.87 -6.13 -5.94
N ILE A 176 18.72 -4.97 -5.30
CA ILE A 176 19.77 -3.95 -5.22
C ILE A 176 21.03 -4.52 -4.52
N ALA A 177 20.86 -5.18 -3.37
CA ALA A 177 21.98 -5.74 -2.61
C ALA A 177 22.67 -6.93 -3.32
N GLN A 178 21.97 -7.66 -4.19
CA GLN A 178 22.52 -8.80 -4.93
C GLN A 178 23.24 -8.39 -6.22
N GLN A 179 22.81 -7.29 -6.87
CA GLN A 179 23.46 -6.73 -8.07
C GLN A 179 24.92 -6.30 -7.78
N ASP A 180 25.22 -5.97 -6.52
CA ASP A 180 26.45 -5.30 -6.09
C ASP A 180 27.59 -6.25 -5.64
N ARG A 181 27.84 -7.35 -6.37
CA ARG A 181 29.08 -8.13 -6.12
C ARG A 181 30.31 -7.28 -6.49
N PRO A 182 31.28 -7.09 -5.57
CA PRO A 182 32.40 -6.17 -5.78
C PRO A 182 33.40 -6.72 -6.81
N ILE A 183 33.75 -5.91 -7.81
CA ILE A 183 34.92 -6.14 -8.67
C ILE A 183 36.17 -5.48 -8.06
N ILE A 184 36.02 -4.41 -7.25
CA ILE A 184 37.13 -3.67 -6.64
C ILE A 184 36.76 -3.31 -5.19
N GLY A 185 37.65 -3.62 -4.25
CA GLY A 185 37.37 -3.74 -2.82
C GLY A 185 36.73 -2.55 -2.09
N GLY A 186 35.69 -2.88 -1.30
CA GLY A 186 35.50 -2.37 0.06
C GLY A 186 34.72 -1.08 0.28
N LEU A 187 34.60 -0.19 -0.70
CA LEU A 187 33.94 1.12 -0.53
C LEU A 187 32.42 1.21 -0.88
N PRO A 188 31.80 0.34 -1.71
CA PRO A 188 30.37 0.44 -2.04
C PRO A 188 29.42 0.07 -0.89
N GLU A 189 29.83 -0.87 -0.03
CA GLU A 189 28.96 -1.50 0.96
C GLU A 189 28.46 -0.51 2.02
N LEU A 190 29.32 0.43 2.45
CA LEU A 190 28.98 1.42 3.48
C LEU A 190 27.97 2.47 2.96
N ILE A 191 28.08 2.85 1.68
CA ILE A 191 27.18 3.81 1.03
C ILE A 191 25.80 3.18 0.83
N GLN A 192 25.74 1.92 0.42
CA GLN A 192 24.50 1.16 0.31
C GLN A 192 23.80 0.96 1.66
N ILE A 193 24.54 0.59 2.70
CA ILE A 193 23.98 0.39 4.05
C ILE A 193 23.37 1.71 4.56
N LYS A 194 24.06 2.83 4.40
CA LYS A 194 23.54 4.16 4.75
C LYS A 194 22.31 4.54 3.93
N PHE A 195 22.30 4.26 2.63
CA PHE A 195 21.15 4.51 1.76
C PHE A 195 19.93 3.64 2.14
N ARG A 196 20.17 2.36 2.48
CA ARG A 196 19.16 1.40 2.93
C ARG A 196 18.55 1.81 4.26
N LEU A 197 19.38 2.14 5.25
CA LEU A 197 18.93 2.66 6.55
C LEU A 197 18.23 4.02 6.42
N GLY A 198 18.73 4.92 5.57
CA GLY A 198 18.14 6.23 5.32
C GLY A 198 16.77 6.15 4.65
N SER A 199 16.62 5.27 3.65
CA SER A 199 15.34 5.08 2.95
C SER A 199 14.31 4.39 3.84
N VAL A 200 14.70 3.32 4.53
CA VAL A 200 13.79 2.58 5.45
C VAL A 200 13.35 3.44 6.63
N SER A 201 14.26 4.22 7.21
CA SER A 201 13.91 5.14 8.30
C SER A 201 12.97 6.24 7.81
N THR A 202 13.20 6.81 6.62
CA THR A 202 12.30 7.79 6.01
C THR A 202 10.89 7.22 5.81
N ILE A 203 10.78 6.00 5.27
CA ILE A 203 9.51 5.29 5.05
C ILE A 203 8.75 5.07 6.37
N TYR A 204 9.46 4.60 7.40
CA TYR A 204 8.87 4.38 8.71
C TYR A 204 8.40 5.69 9.36
N LEU A 205 9.20 6.75 9.25
CA LEU A 205 8.85 8.08 9.75
C LEU A 205 7.58 8.63 9.08
N PHE A 206 7.43 8.47 7.77
CA PHE A 206 6.19 8.86 7.07
C PHE A 206 4.98 8.13 7.65
N TYR A 207 5.02 6.79 7.73
CA TYR A 207 3.89 6.02 8.30
C TYR A 207 3.58 6.37 9.76
N ALA A 208 4.61 6.59 10.58
CA ALA A 208 4.45 6.92 12.00
C ALA A 208 3.91 8.34 12.24
N LEU A 209 4.13 9.27 11.32
CA LEU A 209 3.73 10.68 11.47
C LEU A 209 2.45 11.01 10.71
N THR A 210 2.38 10.69 9.42
CA THR A 210 1.29 11.17 8.57
C THR A 210 -0.01 10.40 8.79
N MET A 211 0.06 9.13 9.18
CA MET A 211 -1.15 8.33 9.42
C MET A 211 -1.89 8.78 10.70
N PRO A 212 -1.25 8.93 11.87
CA PRO A 212 -1.93 9.49 13.05
C PRO A 212 -2.39 10.95 12.84
N LEU A 213 -1.60 11.75 12.12
CA LEU A 213 -1.97 13.14 11.79
C LEU A 213 -3.21 13.18 10.88
N SER A 214 -3.27 12.32 9.86
CA SER A 214 -4.44 12.19 8.99
C SER A 214 -5.67 11.72 9.77
N VAL A 215 -5.54 10.72 10.65
CA VAL A 215 -6.64 10.31 11.55
C VAL A 215 -7.13 11.48 12.39
N ALA A 216 -6.21 12.25 13.00
CA ALA A 216 -6.57 13.41 13.83
C ALA A 216 -7.29 14.49 13.02
N LEU A 217 -6.81 14.79 11.81
CA LEU A 217 -7.42 15.76 10.90
C LEU A 217 -8.81 15.33 10.45
N VAL A 218 -9.00 14.07 10.05
CA VAL A 218 -10.32 13.58 9.66
C VAL A 218 -11.25 13.51 10.86
N SER A 219 -10.75 13.09 12.01
CA SER A 219 -11.54 13.06 13.25
C SER A 219 -11.97 14.46 13.70
N SER A 220 -11.14 15.49 13.51
CA SER A 220 -11.50 16.87 13.86
C SER A 220 -12.60 17.42 12.97
N ILE A 221 -12.57 17.10 11.67
CA ILE A 221 -13.65 17.47 10.73
C ILE A 221 -15.00 16.90 11.21
N HIS A 222 -15.02 15.68 11.75
CA HIS A 222 -16.25 15.08 12.30
C HIS A 222 -16.66 15.68 13.65
N ASN A 223 -15.71 16.08 14.51
CA ASN A 223 -16.00 16.62 15.84
C ASN A 223 -16.47 18.08 15.82
N ASP A 224 -16.02 18.87 14.85
CA ASP A 224 -16.39 20.30 14.73
C ASP A 224 -17.77 20.51 14.11
N LEU A 225 -18.30 19.47 13.44
CA LEU A 225 -19.67 19.43 12.94
C LEU A 225 -20.54 18.74 14.00
N SER A 226 -21.72 19.30 14.26
CA SER A 226 -22.72 18.77 15.21
C SER A 226 -22.76 17.22 15.22
N PRO A 227 -22.97 16.56 16.39
CA PRO A 227 -22.88 15.10 16.59
C PRO A 227 -23.85 14.23 15.75
N ARG A 228 -24.43 14.78 14.69
CA ARG A 228 -25.46 14.19 13.82
C ARG A 228 -25.36 14.63 12.35
N ASN A 229 -24.17 14.95 11.82
CA ASN A 229 -24.05 15.10 10.37
C ASN A 229 -23.85 13.73 9.69
N ASN A 230 -24.88 12.88 9.80
CA ASN A 230 -24.90 11.54 9.20
C ASN A 230 -24.57 11.59 7.70
N MET A 231 -24.98 12.67 7.02
CA MET A 231 -24.64 12.90 5.61
C MET A 231 -23.14 12.97 5.36
N LEU A 232 -22.37 13.71 6.17
CA LEU A 232 -20.92 13.79 5.99
C LEU A 232 -20.24 12.45 6.29
N GLN A 233 -20.66 11.77 7.36
CA GLN A 233 -20.20 10.42 7.70
C GLN A 233 -20.44 9.45 6.54
N GLY A 234 -21.64 9.47 5.96
CA GLY A 234 -22.04 8.65 4.83
C GLY A 234 -21.24 8.95 3.56
N VAL A 235 -21.07 10.23 3.21
CA VAL A 235 -20.25 10.66 2.07
C VAL A 235 -18.81 10.18 2.25
N LEU A 236 -18.17 10.49 3.38
CA LEU A 236 -16.78 10.14 3.60
C LEU A 236 -16.57 8.62 3.64
N THR A 237 -17.52 7.87 4.19
CA THR A 237 -17.47 6.39 4.20
C THR A 237 -17.61 5.82 2.78
N CYS A 238 -18.46 6.40 1.93
CA CYS A 238 -18.54 6.05 0.50
C CYS A 238 -17.27 6.43 -0.27
N VAL A 239 -16.65 7.57 0.04
CA VAL A 239 -15.33 7.94 -0.51
C VAL A 239 -14.27 6.90 -0.12
N THR A 240 -14.21 6.52 1.15
CA THR A 240 -13.31 5.46 1.64
C THR A 240 -13.56 4.13 0.91
N SER A 241 -14.82 3.76 0.69
CA SER A 241 -15.18 2.58 -0.10
C SER A 241 -14.62 2.63 -1.53
N GLY A 242 -14.76 3.77 -2.21
CA GLY A 242 -14.20 4.00 -3.55
C GLY A 242 -12.67 3.91 -3.56
N MET A 243 -12.01 4.50 -2.56
CA MET A 243 -10.55 4.42 -2.40
C MET A 243 -10.07 2.97 -2.32
N LEU A 244 -10.68 2.14 -1.46
CA LEU A 244 -10.31 0.72 -1.31
C LEU A 244 -10.63 -0.09 -2.57
N THR A 245 -11.77 0.21 -3.21
CA THR A 245 -12.18 -0.46 -4.46
C THR A 245 -11.16 -0.23 -5.56
N TYR A 246 -10.72 1.02 -5.76
CA TYR A 246 -9.68 1.34 -6.76
C TYR A 246 -8.35 0.65 -6.44
N LEU A 247 -7.90 0.69 -5.18
CA LEU A 247 -6.67 -0.02 -4.77
C LEU A 247 -6.75 -1.52 -5.04
N GLY A 248 -7.92 -2.14 -4.78
CA GLY A 248 -8.15 -3.56 -5.04
C GLY A 248 -8.12 -3.90 -6.52
N LEU A 249 -8.78 -3.09 -7.36
CA LEU A 249 -8.80 -3.26 -8.82
C LEU A 249 -7.41 -3.10 -9.44
N VAL A 250 -6.67 -2.06 -9.06
CA VAL A 250 -5.31 -1.84 -9.56
C VAL A 250 -4.40 -2.99 -9.12
N GLY A 251 -4.50 -3.44 -7.87
CA GLY A 251 -3.72 -4.56 -7.36
C GLY A 251 -3.95 -5.88 -8.12
N ALA A 252 -5.21 -6.18 -8.47
CA ALA A 252 -5.56 -7.38 -9.23
C ALA A 252 -5.08 -7.33 -10.70
N ASN A 253 -5.02 -6.14 -11.30
CA ASN A 253 -4.75 -5.96 -12.73
C ASN A 253 -3.26 -6.00 -13.12
N VAL A 254 -2.34 -6.02 -12.14
CA VAL A 254 -0.89 -5.92 -12.40
C VAL A 254 -0.33 -7.20 -13.02
N GLU A 255 -0.78 -8.37 -12.56
CA GLU A 255 -0.40 -9.68 -13.09
C GLU A 255 -1.64 -10.56 -13.16
N ARG A 256 -2.26 -10.58 -14.34
CA ARG A 256 -3.47 -11.36 -14.61
C ARG A 256 -3.11 -12.83 -14.80
N ASN A 257 -2.93 -13.54 -13.70
CA ASN A 257 -2.78 -14.99 -13.66
C ASN A 257 -3.94 -15.62 -12.86
N TRP A 258 -4.24 -16.90 -13.12
CA TRP A 258 -5.33 -17.61 -12.44
C TRP A 258 -5.14 -17.65 -10.92
N GLN A 259 -3.88 -17.75 -10.45
CA GLN A 259 -3.55 -17.76 -9.02
C GLN A 259 -4.02 -16.49 -8.31
N THR A 260 -3.75 -15.32 -8.91
CA THR A 260 -4.19 -14.02 -8.40
C THR A 260 -5.71 -13.92 -8.33
N ILE A 261 -6.41 -14.44 -9.36
CA ILE A 261 -7.88 -14.40 -9.42
C ILE A 261 -8.48 -15.30 -8.33
N VAL A 262 -8.02 -16.54 -8.25
CA VAL A 262 -8.53 -17.51 -7.27
C VAL A 262 -8.26 -17.05 -5.84
N SER A 263 -7.04 -16.56 -5.54
CA SER A 263 -6.73 -16.07 -4.21
C SER A 263 -7.51 -14.81 -3.85
N ALA A 264 -7.81 -13.93 -4.82
CA ALA A 264 -8.69 -12.78 -4.61
C ALA A 264 -10.12 -13.17 -4.26
N PHE A 265 -10.72 -14.12 -4.97
CA PHE A 265 -12.09 -14.58 -4.64
C PHE A 265 -12.15 -15.26 -3.27
N ILE A 266 -11.17 -16.10 -2.93
CA ILE A 266 -11.11 -16.76 -1.62
C ILE A 266 -10.98 -15.71 -0.52
N ALA A 267 -10.07 -14.75 -0.67
CA ALA A 267 -9.82 -13.74 0.34
C ALA A 267 -10.98 -12.75 0.48
N ALA A 268 -11.64 -12.38 -0.63
CA ALA A 268 -12.87 -11.61 -0.61
C ALA A 268 -13.96 -12.35 0.16
N GLY A 269 -14.20 -13.63 -0.16
CA GLY A 269 -15.19 -14.45 0.53
C GLY A 269 -14.90 -14.55 2.04
N LEU A 270 -13.66 -14.82 2.43
CA LEU A 270 -13.28 -14.86 3.84
C LEU A 270 -13.51 -13.50 4.52
N MET A 271 -13.14 -12.40 3.86
CA MET A 271 -13.27 -11.08 4.46
C MET A 271 -14.73 -10.63 4.57
N THR A 272 -15.60 -11.05 3.64
CA THR A 272 -17.04 -10.81 3.79
C THR A 272 -17.61 -11.47 5.04
N VAL A 273 -17.08 -12.62 5.48
CA VAL A 273 -17.52 -13.30 6.70
C VAL A 273 -16.96 -12.60 7.95
N LEU A 274 -15.71 -12.13 7.89
CA LEU A 274 -15.05 -11.44 9.00
C LEU A 274 -15.55 -10.00 9.22
N ALA A 275 -16.27 -9.43 8.25
CA ALA A 275 -16.77 -8.06 8.27
C ALA A 275 -18.08 -7.86 9.08
N TRP A 276 -18.65 -8.94 9.65
CA TRP A 276 -19.89 -8.93 10.44
C TRP A 276 -19.66 -9.20 11.93
#